data_AF-A0A7S2PFS2-F1
#
_entry.id   AF-A0A7S2PFS2-F1
#
_cell.length_a   1.000
_cell.length_b   1.000
_cell.length_c   1.000
_cell.angle_alpha   90.00
_cell.angle_beta   90.00
_cell.angle_gamma   90.00
#
_symmetry.space_group_name_H-M   'P 1'
#
loop_
_entity.id
_entity.type
_entity.pdbx_description
1 polymer ?
#
loop_
_entity_poly.entity_id
_entity_poly.type
_entity_poly.pdbx_seq_one_letter_code
_entity_poly.pdbx_strand_id
1 'polypeptide(L)'
;YLIIFYNVPIDQALQHRLLNIPRSRQTKIHAEMNGGTNRKQKSILAKLRAYVVPILLFLALCFTVITTGIGLFVTSERQHTYQAVLKELYTAPPEIGQRVPNTINNNATISKKDATIVRTFRTDETYLTMFGAHKVQESLSRLPKWLQDYVEWHAEQRKKPISECKFLIVPCFYGNKCGGTSDRLRPLPYWLLLSKLTERVLIIKWDKPHDLHEFLVPPAGGLDWRSFPEIDERVIYGNELRLQNKFKLFWADTKSACGVNVSVANCTINKIVPRIRDEANEEQFVMVSLVRRERVLLNQLNLFMQQFSYDKEMPEIGQWGYAEMFGDIFRVMFE
;
A
#
# COMPACT_ATOMS: atom_id res chain seq x y z
N TYR A 1 16.66 33.24 -14.75
CA TYR A 1 15.69 32.47 -13.93
C TYR A 1 16.31 31.59 -12.83
N LEU A 2 17.64 31.65 -12.59
CA LEU A 2 18.31 30.80 -11.60
C LEU A 2 19.16 31.61 -10.60
N ILE A 3 18.63 32.74 -10.11
CA ILE A 3 19.17 33.47 -8.95
C ILE A 3 17.99 34.14 -8.22
N ILE A 4 17.02 33.36 -7.73
CA ILE A 4 15.94 33.90 -6.86
C ILE A 4 15.68 33.03 -5.60
N PHE A 5 16.27 31.84 -5.48
CA PHE A 5 16.04 30.98 -4.29
C PHE A 5 17.27 30.84 -3.40
N TYR A 6 17.67 31.92 -2.72
CA TYR A 6 18.35 31.85 -1.42
C TYR A 6 17.97 33.07 -0.57
N ASN A 7 16.70 33.11 -0.19
CA ASN A 7 16.21 33.86 0.98
C ASN A 7 14.96 33.14 1.48
N VAL A 8 15.18 31.98 2.12
CA VAL A 8 14.15 31.36 2.96
C VAL A 8 14.35 31.95 4.36
N PRO A 9 13.38 32.69 4.92
CA PRO A 9 13.48 33.10 6.30
C PRO A 9 13.26 31.88 7.18
N ILE A 10 14.30 31.50 7.92
CA ILE A 10 14.20 30.61 9.09
C ILE A 10 13.39 31.39 10.14
N ASP A 11 12.06 31.42 10.02
CA ASP A 11 11.27 32.21 10.98
C ASP A 11 9.89 31.63 11.32
N GLN A 12 9.24 30.89 10.42
CA GLN A 12 7.88 30.41 10.73
C GLN A 12 7.83 29.26 11.76
N ALA A 13 8.83 28.37 11.77
CA ALA A 13 8.91 27.28 12.75
C ALA A 13 9.38 27.75 14.14
N LEU A 14 10.11 28.88 14.19
CA LEU A 14 10.59 29.47 15.45
C LEU A 14 9.52 30.36 16.08
N GLN A 15 8.78 31.14 15.29
CA GLN A 15 7.69 32.00 15.76
C GLN A 15 6.59 31.20 16.46
N HIS A 16 6.26 29.99 15.97
CA HIS A 16 5.24 29.16 16.59
C HIS A 16 5.66 28.56 17.95
N ARG A 17 6.97 28.49 18.24
CA ARG A 17 7.50 28.08 19.55
C ARG A 17 7.63 29.24 20.54
N LEU A 18 7.77 30.47 20.04
CA LEU A 18 7.89 31.67 20.87
C LEU A 18 6.55 32.11 21.48
N LEU A 19 5.42 31.74 20.87
CA LEU A 19 4.07 32.08 21.37
C LEU A 19 3.71 31.46 22.73
N ASN A 20 4.47 30.46 23.20
CA ASN A 20 4.25 29.81 24.50
C ASN A 20 5.23 30.26 25.60
N ILE A 21 6.08 31.26 25.32
CA ILE A 21 7.07 31.76 26.28
C ILE A 21 6.54 33.06 26.93
N PRO A 22 6.61 33.20 28.26
CA PRO A 22 6.20 34.44 28.94
C PRO A 22 6.91 35.67 28.37
N ARG A 23 6.18 36.78 28.15
CA ARG A 23 6.68 38.02 27.54
C ARG A 23 7.97 38.56 28.17
N SER A 24 8.19 38.33 29.46
CA SER A 24 9.42 38.74 30.17
C SER A 24 10.69 37.97 29.74
N ARG A 25 10.55 36.77 29.18
CA ARG A 25 11.66 36.00 28.59
C ARG A 25 11.88 36.29 27.11
N GLN A 26 10.83 36.71 26.38
CA GLN A 26 10.94 37.06 24.97
C GLN A 26 11.84 38.28 24.74
N THR A 27 11.76 39.31 25.60
CA THR A 27 12.61 40.50 25.53
C THR A 27 14.08 40.22 25.81
N LYS A 28 14.39 39.27 26.70
CA LYS A 28 15.77 38.85 27.00
C LYS A 28 16.41 38.08 25.83
N ILE A 29 15.66 37.18 25.20
CA ILE A 29 16.13 36.41 24.03
C ILE A 29 16.34 37.34 22.82
N HIS A 30 15.46 38.32 22.61
CA HIS A 30 15.64 39.30 21.54
C HIS A 30 16.86 40.22 21.77
N ALA A 31 17.14 40.59 23.03
CA ALA A 31 18.32 41.37 23.37
C ALA A 31 19.63 40.57 23.18
N GLU A 32 19.63 39.27 23.50
CA GLU A 32 20.79 38.38 23.30
C GLU A 32 21.05 38.05 21.82
N MET A 33 20.00 37.95 20.99
CA MET A 33 20.15 37.71 19.54
C MET A 33 20.65 38.93 18.76
N ASN A 34 20.33 40.15 19.20
CA ASN A 34 20.79 41.39 18.57
C ASN A 34 22.14 41.88 19.11
N GLY A 35 22.58 41.33 20.25
CA GLY A 35 23.85 41.65 20.91
C GLY A 35 25.04 40.84 20.38
N GLY A 36 25.55 41.21 19.19
CA GLY A 36 26.95 40.96 18.84
C GLY A 36 27.24 39.71 18.02
N THR A 37 27.03 39.80 16.70
CA THR A 37 27.80 38.95 15.77
C THR A 37 29.28 39.31 15.85
N ASN A 38 30.01 38.44 16.55
CA ASN A 38 31.45 38.53 16.79
C ASN A 38 32.21 38.67 15.44
N ARG A 39 33.17 39.60 15.33
CA ARG A 39 34.03 39.80 14.14
C ARG A 39 34.59 38.49 13.57
N LYS A 40 34.83 37.50 14.45
CA LYS A 40 35.27 36.13 14.06
C LYS A 40 34.23 35.37 13.22
N GLN A 41 32.93 35.47 13.50
CA GLN A 41 31.89 34.78 12.72
C GLN A 41 31.76 35.36 11.32
N LYS A 42 31.86 36.69 11.15
CA LYS A 42 31.86 37.33 9.83
C LYS A 42 33.07 36.90 8.98
N SER A 43 34.24 36.74 9.61
CA SER A 43 35.45 36.23 8.92
C SER A 43 35.31 34.77 8.49
N ILE A 44 34.75 33.90 9.34
CA ILE A 44 34.52 32.48 9.00
C ILE A 44 33.48 32.35 7.88
N LEU A 45 32.40 33.14 7.92
CA LEU A 45 31.37 33.12 6.87
C LEU A 45 31.91 33.61 5.52
N ALA A 46 32.82 34.61 5.53
CA ALA A 46 33.49 35.08 4.32
C ALA A 46 34.40 34.01 3.71
N LYS A 47 35.17 33.28 4.55
CA LYS A 47 36.00 32.16 4.09
C LYS A 47 35.14 31.01 3.54
N LEU A 48 34.06 30.63 4.23
CA LEU A 48 33.15 29.59 3.74
C LEU A 48 32.53 29.95 2.39
N ARG A 49 32.12 31.22 2.18
CA ARG A 49 31.62 31.66 0.87
C ARG A 49 32.67 31.56 -0.24
N ALA A 50 33.93 31.89 0.06
CA ALA A 50 35.02 31.82 -0.91
C ALA A 50 35.33 30.38 -1.37
N TYR A 51 35.15 29.38 -0.50
CA TYR A 51 35.45 27.97 -0.84
C TYR A 51 34.24 27.16 -1.30
N VAL A 52 33.07 27.38 -0.69
CA VAL A 52 31.89 26.53 -0.95
C VAL A 52 31.18 26.92 -2.25
N VAL A 53 31.14 28.22 -2.58
CA VAL A 53 30.43 28.69 -3.78
C VAL A 53 31.07 28.17 -5.08
N PRO A 54 32.41 28.19 -5.27
CA PRO A 54 33.03 27.62 -6.46
C PRO A 54 32.80 26.10 -6.60
N ILE A 55 32.84 25.37 -5.48
CA ILE A 55 32.61 23.91 -5.47
C ILE A 55 31.17 23.60 -5.92
N LEU A 56 30.19 24.32 -5.38
CA LEU A 56 28.79 24.12 -5.78
C LEU A 56 28.54 24.50 -7.25
N LEU A 57 29.18 25.56 -7.76
CA LEU A 57 29.12 25.93 -9.18
C LEU A 57 29.76 24.86 -10.08
N PHE A 58 30.90 24.29 -9.67
CA PHE A 58 31.56 23.22 -10.40
C PHE A 58 30.68 21.96 -10.46
N LEU A 59 30.09 21.54 -9.34
CA LEU A 59 29.18 20.40 -9.29
C LEU A 59 27.93 20.60 -10.15
N ALA A 60 27.37 21.82 -10.18
CA ALA A 60 26.24 22.16 -11.05
C ALA A 60 26.61 22.07 -12.55
N LEU A 61 27.81 22.53 -12.92
CA LEU A 61 28.33 22.39 -14.29
C LEU A 61 28.52 20.92 -14.68
N CYS A 62 29.14 20.11 -13.82
CA CYS A 62 29.31 18.67 -14.05
C CYS A 62 27.96 17.96 -14.23
N PHE A 63 26.98 18.28 -13.38
CA PHE A 63 25.64 17.71 -13.49
C PHE A 63 24.98 18.07 -14.82
N THR A 64 25.11 19.33 -15.25
CA THR A 64 24.54 19.79 -16.52
C THR A 64 25.14 19.01 -17.69
N VAL A 65 26.47 18.88 -17.75
CA VAL A 65 27.18 18.12 -18.81
C VAL A 65 26.73 16.66 -18.86
N ILE A 66 26.63 16.00 -17.70
CA ILE A 66 26.17 14.60 -17.60
C ILE A 66 24.74 14.46 -18.10
N THR A 67 23.82 15.35 -17.67
CA THR A 67 22.41 15.26 -18.10
C THR A 67 22.23 15.53 -19.60
N THR A 68 22.97 16.48 -20.18
CA THR A 68 22.93 16.72 -21.63
C THR A 68 23.57 15.59 -22.43
N GLY A 69 24.66 14.99 -21.94
CA GLY A 69 25.32 13.85 -22.60
C GLY A 69 24.44 12.60 -22.61
N ILE A 70 23.82 12.27 -21.47
CA ILE A 70 22.91 11.11 -21.36
C ILE A 70 21.62 11.35 -22.15
N GLY A 71 21.09 12.58 -22.14
CA GLY A 71 19.89 12.92 -22.90
C GLY A 71 20.03 12.69 -24.40
N LEU A 72 21.17 13.06 -24.99
CA LEU A 72 21.45 12.87 -26.41
C LEU A 72 21.69 11.40 -26.79
N PHE A 73 22.24 10.60 -25.88
CA PHE A 73 22.50 9.17 -26.14
C PHE A 73 21.20 8.36 -26.09
N VAL A 74 20.28 8.67 -25.17
CA VAL A 74 19.04 7.92 -24.97
C VAL A 74 17.98 8.19 -26.06
N THR A 75 18.00 9.37 -26.69
CA THR A 75 17.03 9.70 -27.76
C THR A 75 17.33 9.00 -29.08
N SER A 76 18.60 8.72 -29.39
CA SER A 76 19.01 8.08 -30.65
C SER A 76 18.60 6.60 -30.70
N GLU A 77 18.84 5.85 -29.62
CA GLU A 77 18.66 4.40 -29.61
C GLU A 77 17.18 4.00 -29.49
N ARG A 78 16.36 4.76 -28.75
CA ARG A 78 14.93 4.46 -28.58
C ARG A 78 14.07 4.75 -29.80
N GLN A 79 14.47 5.68 -30.67
CA GLN A 79 13.67 6.02 -31.86
C GLN A 79 13.66 4.89 -32.90
N HIS A 80 14.76 4.13 -33.00
CA HIS A 80 14.85 2.99 -33.92
C HIS A 80 14.05 1.78 -33.44
N THR A 81 14.02 1.50 -32.14
CA THR A 81 13.26 0.36 -31.59
C THR A 81 11.75 0.58 -31.66
N TYR A 82 11.28 1.82 -31.43
CA TYR A 82 9.84 2.12 -31.41
C TYR A 82 9.18 2.04 -32.81
N GLN A 83 9.92 2.42 -33.85
CA GLN A 83 9.45 2.32 -35.25
C GLN A 83 9.34 0.85 -35.72
N ALA A 84 10.20 -0.05 -35.23
CA ALA A 84 10.14 -1.47 -35.57
C ALA A 84 8.91 -2.16 -34.97
N VAL A 85 8.60 -1.90 -33.70
CA VAL A 85 7.46 -2.52 -32.98
C VAL A 85 6.11 -2.06 -33.55
N LEU A 86 5.99 -0.78 -33.93
CA LEU A 86 4.76 -0.28 -34.55
C LEU A 86 4.50 -0.91 -35.92
N LYS A 87 5.56 -1.30 -36.65
CA LYS A 87 5.39 -1.91 -37.98
C LYS A 87 4.84 -3.35 -37.93
N GLU A 88 5.09 -4.08 -36.84
CA GLU A 88 4.51 -5.42 -36.62
C GLU A 88 3.07 -5.38 -36.12
N LEU A 89 2.69 -4.37 -35.33
CA LEU A 89 1.35 -4.29 -34.73
C LEU A 89 0.24 -3.92 -35.71
N TYR A 90 0.55 -3.30 -36.85
CA TYR A 90 -0.45 -2.82 -37.82
C TYR A 90 -0.62 -3.71 -39.07
N THR A 91 0.06 -4.85 -39.17
CA THR A 91 -0.04 -5.75 -40.33
C THR A 91 -0.85 -7.03 -40.07
N ALA A 92 -1.32 -7.29 -38.85
CA ALA A 92 -2.12 -8.47 -38.55
C ALA A 92 -3.61 -8.25 -38.89
N PRO A 93 -4.22 -9.06 -39.79
CA PRO A 93 -5.65 -8.98 -40.08
C PRO A 93 -6.49 -9.57 -38.93
N PRO A 94 -7.71 -9.05 -38.67
CA PRO A 94 -8.56 -9.54 -37.60
C PRO A 94 -9.28 -10.83 -37.99
N GLU A 95 -9.13 -11.89 -37.17
CA GLU A 95 -9.92 -13.11 -37.28
C GLU A 95 -11.35 -12.89 -36.74
N ILE A 96 -12.33 -13.30 -37.55
CA ILE A 96 -13.77 -13.18 -37.29
C ILE A 96 -14.24 -14.43 -36.54
N GLY A 97 -14.51 -14.29 -35.24
CA GLY A 97 -15.09 -15.34 -34.39
C GLY A 97 -16.62 -15.39 -34.45
N GLN A 98 -17.16 -16.57 -34.76
CA GLN A 98 -18.58 -16.89 -34.91
C GLN A 98 -19.36 -16.90 -33.57
N ARG A 99 -20.62 -16.47 -33.62
CA ARG A 99 -21.61 -16.53 -32.52
C ARG A 99 -22.20 -17.94 -32.36
N VAL A 100 -22.28 -18.41 -31.12
CA VAL A 100 -23.10 -19.57 -30.70
C VAL A 100 -24.40 -19.06 -30.06
N PRO A 101 -25.59 -19.58 -30.42
CA PRO A 101 -26.84 -19.23 -29.75
C PRO A 101 -27.16 -20.19 -28.59
N ASN A 102 -27.36 -19.63 -27.38
CA ASN A 102 -27.94 -20.34 -26.24
C ASN A 102 -29.46 -20.17 -26.24
N THR A 103 -30.21 -21.28 -26.32
CA THR A 103 -31.65 -21.33 -26.13
C THR A 103 -31.94 -21.95 -24.76
N ILE A 104 -32.48 -21.17 -23.82
CA ILE A 104 -32.98 -21.65 -22.53
C ILE A 104 -34.50 -21.52 -22.53
N ASN A 105 -35.19 -22.68 -22.48
CA ASN A 105 -36.63 -22.79 -22.35
C ASN A 105 -37.02 -22.87 -20.86
N ASN A 106 -37.76 -21.88 -20.37
CA ASN A 106 -38.34 -21.88 -19.03
C ASN A 106 -39.87 -21.83 -19.14
N ASN A 107 -40.53 -22.99 -19.05
CA ASN A 107 -41.97 -23.08 -18.81
C ASN A 107 -42.20 -23.60 -17.39
N ALA A 108 -42.50 -22.70 -16.45
CA ALA A 108 -43.00 -23.04 -15.13
C ALA A 108 -44.32 -22.30 -14.88
N THR A 109 -45.41 -23.05 -14.87
CA THR A 109 -46.77 -22.60 -14.63
C THR A 109 -46.98 -22.38 -13.13
N ILE A 110 -47.11 -21.13 -12.68
CA ILE A 110 -47.38 -20.79 -11.27
C ILE A 110 -48.89 -20.71 -11.06
N SER A 111 -49.38 -21.59 -10.19
CA SER A 111 -50.76 -21.63 -9.69
C SER A 111 -51.02 -20.45 -8.76
N LYS A 112 -52.05 -19.64 -9.08
CA LYS A 112 -52.59 -18.59 -8.22
C LYS A 112 -53.56 -19.21 -7.22
N LYS A 113 -53.22 -19.21 -5.94
CA LYS A 113 -54.16 -19.05 -4.80
C LYS A 113 -53.35 -18.81 -3.53
N ASP A 114 -53.88 -17.92 -2.69
CA ASP A 114 -53.44 -17.57 -1.33
C ASP A 114 -52.36 -16.48 -1.22
N ALA A 115 -52.81 -15.25 -1.54
CA ALA A 115 -52.12 -14.01 -1.21
C ALA A 115 -52.33 -13.64 0.27
N THR A 116 -51.57 -14.26 1.17
CA THR A 116 -51.29 -13.68 2.49
C THR A 116 -50.02 -12.84 2.35
N ILE A 117 -50.17 -11.52 2.36
CA ILE A 117 -49.06 -10.56 2.23
C ILE A 117 -48.28 -10.54 3.56
N VAL A 118 -47.46 -11.56 3.77
CA VAL A 118 -46.27 -11.42 4.61
C VAL A 118 -45.25 -10.72 3.74
N ARG A 119 -45.04 -9.42 3.99
CA ARG A 119 -43.83 -8.72 3.49
C ARG A 119 -42.64 -9.31 4.22
N THR A 120 -42.24 -10.53 3.85
CA THR A 120 -40.84 -10.91 3.95
C THR A 120 -40.11 -9.90 3.09
N PHE A 121 -39.43 -8.96 3.74
CA PHE A 121 -38.35 -8.22 3.11
C PHE A 121 -37.38 -9.28 2.60
N ARG A 122 -37.55 -9.68 1.34
CA ARG A 122 -36.55 -10.40 0.59
C ARG A 122 -35.43 -9.38 0.48
N THR A 123 -34.46 -9.48 1.39
CA THR A 123 -33.14 -8.90 1.24
C THR A 123 -32.43 -9.66 0.12
N ASP A 124 -33.03 -9.67 -1.08
CA ASP A 124 -32.27 -9.63 -2.32
C ASP A 124 -31.64 -8.24 -2.38
N GLU A 125 -30.85 -7.92 -1.36
CA GLU A 125 -29.83 -6.90 -1.36
C GLU A 125 -28.71 -7.45 -2.25
N THR A 126 -29.02 -7.64 -3.54
CA THR A 126 -28.09 -7.22 -4.58
C THR A 126 -27.90 -5.73 -4.36
N TYR A 127 -27.11 -5.37 -3.35
CA TYR A 127 -26.34 -4.15 -3.39
C TYR A 127 -25.74 -4.17 -4.79
N LEU A 128 -26.20 -3.23 -5.62
CA LEU A 128 -25.54 -2.89 -6.85
C LEU A 128 -24.14 -2.44 -6.47
N THR A 129 -23.22 -3.39 -6.25
CA THR A 129 -21.88 -3.11 -6.73
C THR A 129 -22.10 -2.88 -8.22
N MET A 130 -21.70 -1.71 -8.74
CA MET A 130 -21.75 -1.40 -10.18
C MET A 130 -20.95 -2.42 -11.03
N PHE A 131 -20.39 -3.44 -10.38
CA PHE A 131 -19.46 -4.43 -10.85
C PHE A 131 -19.96 -5.80 -10.35
N GLY A 132 -21.11 -6.26 -10.87
CA GLY A 132 -21.72 -7.52 -10.41
C GLY A 132 -20.79 -8.73 -10.44
N ALA A 133 -21.15 -9.79 -9.71
CA ALA A 133 -20.35 -11.00 -9.45
C ALA A 133 -19.64 -11.66 -10.66
N HIS A 134 -20.13 -11.44 -11.89
CA HIS A 134 -19.45 -11.89 -13.10
C HIS A 134 -18.04 -11.28 -13.27
N LYS A 135 -17.83 -10.02 -12.87
CA LYS A 135 -16.52 -9.36 -12.96
C LYS A 135 -15.52 -9.93 -11.97
N VAL A 136 -15.99 -10.39 -10.81
CA VAL A 136 -15.14 -11.03 -9.79
C VAL A 136 -14.56 -12.33 -10.33
N GLN A 137 -15.39 -13.19 -10.91
CA GLN A 137 -14.93 -14.47 -11.46
C GLN A 137 -13.98 -14.28 -12.65
N GLU A 138 -14.28 -13.33 -13.53
CA GLU A 138 -13.41 -12.97 -14.65
C GLU A 138 -12.05 -12.47 -14.15
N SER A 139 -12.03 -11.52 -13.20
CA SER A 139 -10.81 -11.02 -12.58
C SER A 139 -10.04 -12.10 -11.84
N LEU A 140 -10.72 -12.95 -11.07
CA LEU A 140 -10.12 -14.06 -10.35
C LEU A 140 -9.43 -15.05 -11.32
N SER A 141 -10.07 -15.35 -12.45
CA SER A 141 -9.50 -16.25 -13.47
C SER A 141 -8.23 -15.69 -14.14
N ARG A 142 -8.08 -14.37 -14.18
CA ARG A 142 -6.88 -13.68 -14.68
C ARG A 142 -5.76 -13.59 -13.65
N LEU A 143 -6.05 -13.77 -12.35
CA LEU A 143 -5.01 -13.70 -11.32
C LEU A 143 -4.08 -14.91 -11.39
N PRO A 144 -2.84 -14.80 -10.88
CA PRO A 144 -1.94 -15.94 -10.77
C PRO A 144 -2.53 -17.08 -9.95
N LYS A 145 -2.17 -18.33 -10.29
CA LYS A 145 -2.73 -19.52 -9.66
C LYS A 145 -2.60 -19.54 -8.14
N TRP A 146 -1.43 -19.14 -7.61
CA TRP A 146 -1.20 -19.09 -6.16
C TRP A 146 -2.20 -18.18 -5.42
N LEU A 147 -2.66 -17.12 -6.07
CA LEU A 147 -3.58 -16.16 -5.49
C LEU A 147 -5.02 -16.65 -5.61
N GLN A 148 -5.38 -17.30 -6.72
CA GLN A 148 -6.65 -18.02 -6.84
C GLN A 148 -6.79 -19.06 -5.71
N ASP A 149 -5.74 -19.87 -5.52
CA ASP A 149 -5.69 -20.89 -4.46
C ASP A 149 -5.76 -20.27 -3.07
N TYR A 150 -5.16 -19.09 -2.87
CA TYR A 150 -5.25 -18.37 -1.61
C TYR A 150 -6.67 -17.86 -1.35
N VAL A 151 -7.38 -17.35 -2.36
CA VAL A 151 -8.77 -16.90 -2.22
C VAL A 151 -9.69 -18.05 -1.84
N GLU A 152 -9.54 -19.21 -2.49
CA GLU A 152 -10.28 -20.43 -2.16
C GLU A 152 -9.98 -20.91 -0.73
N TRP A 153 -8.69 -21.08 -0.40
CA TRP A 153 -8.24 -21.49 0.93
C TRP A 153 -8.72 -20.53 2.03
N HIS A 154 -8.71 -19.23 1.76
CA HIS A 154 -9.16 -18.20 2.70
C HIS A 154 -10.65 -18.32 2.99
N ALA A 155 -11.48 -18.54 1.95
CA ALA A 155 -12.91 -18.78 2.11
C ALA A 155 -13.19 -20.06 2.91
N GLU A 156 -12.37 -21.10 2.77
CA GLU A 156 -12.47 -22.31 3.60
C GLU A 156 -12.11 -22.04 5.06
N GLN A 157 -11.01 -21.32 5.32
CA GLN A 157 -10.61 -21.00 6.69
C GLN A 157 -11.68 -20.17 7.40
N ARG A 158 -12.33 -19.24 6.71
CA ARG A 158 -13.39 -18.41 7.30
C ARG A 158 -14.62 -19.20 7.75
N LYS A 159 -14.82 -20.43 7.27
CA LYS A 159 -15.91 -21.33 7.73
C LYS A 159 -15.57 -22.06 9.02
N LYS A 160 -14.29 -22.10 9.42
CA LYS A 160 -13.84 -22.79 10.63
C LYS A 160 -14.05 -21.92 11.87
N PRO A 161 -14.10 -22.52 13.07
CA PRO A 161 -14.04 -21.76 14.31
C PRO A 161 -12.79 -20.88 14.37
N ILE A 162 -12.93 -19.64 14.86
CA ILE A 162 -11.82 -18.66 14.94
C ILE A 162 -10.61 -19.25 15.65
N SER A 163 -10.81 -20.08 16.69
CA SER A 163 -9.77 -20.77 17.46
C SER A 163 -8.85 -21.67 16.64
N GLU A 164 -9.29 -22.14 15.47
CA GLU A 164 -8.52 -23.02 14.58
C GLU A 164 -7.78 -22.23 13.48
N CYS A 165 -8.04 -20.93 13.37
CA CYS A 165 -7.48 -20.09 12.33
C CYS A 165 -6.38 -19.19 12.88
N LYS A 166 -5.37 -18.96 12.03
CA LYS A 166 -4.33 -17.95 12.24
C LYS A 166 -4.61 -16.75 11.35
N PHE A 167 -4.38 -15.55 11.87
CA PHE A 167 -4.75 -14.30 11.21
C PHE A 167 -3.52 -13.42 10.98
N LEU A 168 -3.52 -12.74 9.84
CA LEU A 168 -2.63 -11.62 9.52
C LEU A 168 -3.48 -10.36 9.48
N ILE A 169 -3.33 -9.50 10.49
CA ILE A 169 -4.12 -8.30 10.65
C ILE A 169 -3.31 -7.11 10.13
N VAL A 170 -3.90 -6.34 9.23
CA VAL A 170 -3.36 -5.07 8.72
C VAL A 170 -4.13 -3.91 9.39
N PRO A 171 -3.62 -3.39 10.53
CA PRO A 171 -4.34 -2.42 11.32
C PRO A 171 -4.20 -0.97 10.82
N CYS A 172 -5.20 -0.16 11.13
CA CYS A 172 -5.07 1.30 11.17
C CYS A 172 -5.92 1.90 12.30
N PHE A 173 -5.29 2.15 13.45
CA PHE A 173 -5.96 2.60 14.68
C PHE A 173 -5.58 4.00 15.14
N TYR A 174 -6.29 4.46 16.18
CA TYR A 174 -6.01 5.70 16.88
C TYR A 174 -4.54 5.77 17.36
N GLY A 175 -3.92 6.95 17.25
CA GLY A 175 -2.50 7.17 17.53
C GLY A 175 -1.54 6.96 16.34
N ASN A 176 -1.91 6.15 15.34
CA ASN A 176 -1.07 5.89 14.17
C ASN A 176 -1.41 6.78 12.97
N LYS A 177 -0.39 7.30 12.27
CA LYS A 177 -0.56 8.01 10.98
C LYS A 177 -0.54 6.99 9.85
N CYS A 178 -1.71 6.56 9.36
CA CYS A 178 -1.84 5.51 8.34
C CYS A 178 -1.86 6.00 6.87
N GLY A 179 -1.72 7.31 6.61
CA GLY A 179 -1.86 7.87 5.26
C GLY A 179 -3.29 7.80 4.69
N GLY A 180 -3.45 8.20 3.43
CA GLY A 180 -4.75 8.13 2.73
C GLY A 180 -5.14 6.70 2.35
N THR A 181 -6.38 6.49 1.88
CA THR A 181 -6.88 5.17 1.43
C THR A 181 -5.97 4.54 0.39
N SER A 182 -5.55 5.32 -0.63
CA SER A 182 -4.62 4.85 -1.66
C SER A 182 -3.30 4.34 -1.08
N ASP A 183 -2.71 5.04 -0.11
CA ASP A 183 -1.45 4.62 0.52
C ASP A 183 -1.62 3.38 1.41
N ARG A 184 -2.84 3.06 1.82
CA ARG A 184 -3.16 1.84 2.58
C ARG A 184 -3.46 0.62 1.73
N LEU A 185 -4.04 0.82 0.56
CA LEU A 185 -4.33 -0.28 -0.36
C LEU A 185 -3.18 -0.54 -1.32
N ARG A 186 -2.28 0.42 -1.56
CA ARG A 186 -1.11 0.20 -2.44
C ARG A 186 -0.29 -1.07 -2.13
N PRO A 187 -0.01 -1.46 -0.86
CA PRO A 187 0.73 -2.67 -0.54
C PRO A 187 -0.12 -3.95 -0.48
N LEU A 188 -1.35 -3.94 -1.01
CA LEU A 188 -2.28 -5.08 -0.95
C LEU A 188 -1.72 -6.39 -1.54
N PRO A 189 -1.05 -6.39 -2.71
CA PRO A 189 -0.45 -7.63 -3.22
C PRO A 189 0.60 -8.21 -2.26
N TYR A 190 1.36 -7.34 -1.59
CA TYR A 190 2.35 -7.76 -0.59
C TYR A 190 1.68 -8.41 0.63
N TRP A 191 0.55 -7.88 1.10
CA TRP A 191 -0.20 -8.49 2.21
C TRP A 191 -0.79 -9.85 1.86
N LEU A 192 -1.31 -10.01 0.65
CA LEU A 192 -1.84 -11.28 0.17
C LEU A 192 -0.73 -12.33 0.11
N LEU A 193 0.41 -11.97 -0.48
CA LEU A 193 1.56 -12.85 -0.55
C LEU A 193 2.08 -13.21 0.85
N LEU A 194 2.21 -12.24 1.75
CA LEU A 194 2.63 -12.49 3.13
C LEU A 194 1.66 -13.43 3.86
N SER A 195 0.35 -13.25 3.66
CA SER A 195 -0.68 -14.09 4.26
C SER A 195 -0.63 -15.53 3.74
N LYS A 196 -0.48 -15.69 2.40
CA LYS A 196 -0.28 -17.00 1.77
C LYS A 196 0.95 -17.71 2.31
N LEU A 197 2.09 -17.02 2.34
CA LEU A 197 3.36 -17.59 2.79
C LEU A 197 3.37 -17.88 4.29
N THR A 198 2.55 -17.23 5.09
CA THR A 198 2.46 -17.48 6.54
C THR A 198 1.26 -18.35 6.93
N GLU A 199 0.48 -18.80 5.95
CA GLU A 199 -0.74 -19.60 6.13
C GLU A 199 -1.73 -18.93 7.09
N ARG A 200 -1.96 -17.64 6.87
CA ARG A 200 -2.82 -16.79 7.70
C ARG A 200 -3.96 -16.19 6.90
N VAL A 201 -5.12 -16.09 7.52
CA VAL A 201 -6.28 -15.38 6.99
C VAL A 201 -5.99 -13.87 7.06
N LEU A 202 -5.93 -13.22 5.89
CA LEU A 202 -5.78 -11.76 5.82
C LEU A 202 -7.03 -11.06 6.34
N ILE A 203 -6.82 -10.15 7.29
CA ILE A 203 -7.83 -9.24 7.84
C ILE A 203 -7.34 -7.81 7.68
N ILE A 204 -8.18 -6.93 7.13
CA ILE A 204 -7.89 -5.50 7.03
C ILE A 204 -8.83 -4.77 7.98
N LYS A 205 -8.29 -4.19 9.05
CA LYS A 205 -9.10 -3.50 10.06
C LYS A 205 -8.64 -2.07 10.26
N TRP A 206 -9.49 -1.12 9.86
CA TRP A 206 -9.22 0.30 9.97
C TRP A 206 -10.32 0.97 10.78
N ASP A 207 -9.93 1.88 11.68
CA ASP A 207 -10.89 2.72 12.42
C ASP A 207 -10.78 4.20 12.01
N LYS A 208 -9.81 4.56 11.15
CA LYS A 208 -9.55 5.94 10.74
C LYS A 208 -9.54 6.14 9.23
N PRO A 209 -10.13 7.23 8.72
CA PRO A 209 -11.06 8.14 9.41
C PRO A 209 -12.38 7.46 9.77
N HIS A 210 -12.70 6.36 9.10
CA HIS A 210 -13.90 5.55 9.24
C HIS A 210 -13.53 4.09 8.96
N ASP A 211 -14.44 3.16 9.29
CA ASP A 211 -14.21 1.75 9.01
C ASP A 211 -14.25 1.47 7.50
N LEU A 212 -13.33 0.63 7.03
CA LEU A 212 -13.23 0.32 5.62
C LEU A 212 -14.49 -0.37 5.09
N HIS A 213 -15.17 -1.17 5.93
CA HIS A 213 -16.36 -1.91 5.52
C HIS A 213 -17.57 -1.02 5.24
N GLU A 214 -17.55 0.25 5.68
CA GLU A 214 -18.59 1.23 5.36
C GLU A 214 -18.50 1.71 3.90
N PHE A 215 -17.34 1.59 3.27
CA PHE A 215 -17.09 2.10 1.90
C PHE A 215 -16.82 0.99 0.90
N LEU A 216 -16.20 -0.10 1.34
CA LEU A 216 -15.84 -1.24 0.51
C LEU A 216 -16.46 -2.50 1.13
N VAL A 217 -17.29 -3.19 0.36
CA VAL A 217 -17.92 -4.44 0.78
C VAL A 217 -17.26 -5.56 -0.01
N PRO A 218 -16.81 -6.65 0.63
CA PRO A 218 -16.28 -7.80 -0.10
C PRO A 218 -17.33 -8.34 -1.08
N PRO A 219 -16.97 -8.55 -2.35
CA PRO A 219 -17.94 -8.99 -3.33
C PRO A 219 -18.24 -10.48 -3.19
N ALA A 220 -19.41 -10.90 -3.70
CA ALA A 220 -19.81 -12.29 -3.68
C ALA A 220 -18.86 -13.14 -4.55
N GLY A 221 -18.30 -14.21 -3.97
CA GLY A 221 -17.30 -15.06 -4.63
C GLY A 221 -15.88 -14.47 -4.65
N GLY A 222 -15.66 -13.33 -3.99
CA GLY A 222 -14.34 -12.73 -3.79
C GLY A 222 -13.73 -13.07 -2.44
N LEU A 223 -12.75 -12.26 -2.02
CA LEU A 223 -12.03 -12.43 -0.74
C LEU A 223 -12.64 -11.55 0.36
N ASP A 224 -13.16 -12.18 1.42
CA ASP A 224 -13.75 -11.48 2.56
C ASP A 224 -12.70 -11.05 3.60
N TRP A 225 -12.10 -9.87 3.40
CA TRP A 225 -11.05 -9.32 4.27
C TRP A 225 -11.57 -8.73 5.59
N ARG A 226 -12.89 -8.71 5.82
CA ARG A 226 -13.46 -8.11 7.03
C ARG A 226 -13.06 -8.89 8.27
N SER A 227 -12.91 -8.16 9.36
CA SER A 227 -12.64 -8.73 10.68
C SER A 227 -13.86 -9.47 11.23
N PHE A 228 -13.63 -10.45 12.10
CA PHE A 228 -14.68 -11.08 12.89
C PHE A 228 -15.02 -10.16 14.08
N PRO A 229 -16.28 -10.11 14.56
CA PRO A 229 -16.65 -9.31 15.72
C PRO A 229 -15.76 -9.57 16.94
N GLU A 230 -15.40 -10.82 17.19
CA GLU A 230 -14.53 -11.25 18.29
C GLU A 230 -13.09 -10.76 18.14
N ILE A 231 -12.64 -10.54 16.90
CA ILE A 231 -11.33 -9.94 16.61
C ILE A 231 -11.41 -8.43 16.79
N ASP A 232 -12.49 -7.79 16.31
CA ASP A 232 -12.70 -6.35 16.45
C ASP A 232 -12.68 -5.91 17.90
N GLU A 233 -13.40 -6.60 18.77
CA GLU A 233 -13.38 -6.31 20.21
C GLU A 233 -11.96 -6.38 20.78
N ARG A 234 -11.18 -7.40 20.41
CA ARG A 234 -9.81 -7.58 20.91
C ARG A 234 -8.84 -6.54 20.36
N VAL A 235 -9.02 -6.15 19.10
CA VAL A 235 -8.11 -5.29 18.37
C VAL A 235 -8.34 -3.82 18.70
N ILE A 236 -9.61 -3.40 18.78
CA ILE A 236 -10.00 -2.02 19.11
C ILE A 236 -9.78 -1.76 20.60
N TYR A 237 -10.36 -2.59 21.48
CA TYR A 237 -10.30 -2.35 22.94
C TYR A 237 -9.01 -2.86 23.58
N GLY A 238 -8.30 -3.79 22.95
CA GLY A 238 -7.00 -4.25 23.46
C GLY A 238 -5.93 -3.17 23.48
N ASN A 239 -6.12 -2.09 22.71
CA ASN A 239 -5.26 -0.93 22.66
C ASN A 239 -5.37 -0.05 23.93
N GLU A 240 -6.52 -0.08 24.62
CA GLU A 240 -6.73 0.63 25.88
C GLU A 240 -6.35 -0.22 27.12
N LEU A 241 -6.37 -1.56 27.00
CA LEU A 241 -6.42 -2.47 28.16
C LEU A 241 -5.19 -3.40 28.36
N ARG A 242 -4.00 -3.08 27.84
CA ARG A 242 -2.78 -3.94 27.95
C ARG A 242 -2.91 -5.35 27.32
N LEU A 243 -3.95 -5.63 26.54
CA LEU A 243 -4.15 -6.92 25.86
C LEU A 243 -3.26 -7.10 24.62
N GLN A 244 -2.47 -6.08 24.25
CA GLN A 244 -1.44 -6.18 23.21
C GLN A 244 -0.43 -7.32 23.46
N ASN A 245 -0.26 -7.78 24.70
CA ASN A 245 0.64 -8.90 25.02
C ASN A 245 0.27 -10.22 24.29
N LYS A 246 -0.96 -10.33 23.75
CA LYS A 246 -1.41 -11.49 22.95
C LYS A 246 -1.28 -11.28 21.44
N PHE A 247 -0.86 -10.10 21.00
CA PHE A 247 -0.65 -9.81 19.59
C PHE A 247 0.83 -9.65 19.34
N LYS A 248 1.39 -10.51 18.48
CA LYS A 248 2.76 -10.30 18.02
C LYS A 248 2.74 -9.27 16.90
N LEU A 249 3.24 -8.07 17.23
CA LEU A 249 3.29 -6.94 16.32
C LEU A 249 4.62 -6.94 15.57
N PHE A 250 4.54 -7.08 14.25
CA PHE A 250 5.67 -6.92 13.36
C PHE A 250 5.57 -5.56 12.68
N TRP A 251 6.59 -4.75 12.90
CA TRP A 251 6.73 -3.47 12.24
C TRP A 251 7.51 -3.66 10.95
N ALA A 252 6.89 -3.28 9.85
CA ALA A 252 7.57 -3.09 8.57
C ALA A 252 8.02 -1.62 8.52
N ASP A 253 9.07 -1.29 9.29
CA ASP A 253 9.74 0.03 9.25
C ASP A 253 11.24 -0.17 9.04
N THR A 254 11.83 0.83 8.42
CA THR A 254 13.25 1.06 8.16
C THR A 254 14.01 1.55 9.40
N LYS A 255 13.31 2.02 10.44
CA LYS A 255 13.88 2.63 11.64
C LYS A 255 13.18 2.16 12.93
N SER A 256 13.73 1.10 13.50
CA SER A 256 13.69 0.73 14.94
C SER A 256 12.32 0.41 15.60
N ALA A 257 12.19 -0.86 16.02
CA ALA A 257 11.47 -1.25 17.25
C ALA A 257 12.13 -2.45 17.99
N CYS A 258 13.15 -3.08 17.39
CA CYS A 258 14.15 -3.85 18.12
C CYS A 258 15.39 -2.94 18.25
N GLY A 259 16.15 -3.02 19.34
CA GLY A 259 17.41 -2.27 19.56
C GLY A 259 18.55 -2.63 18.59
N VAL A 260 18.21 -3.08 17.39
CA VAL A 260 19.08 -3.42 16.27
C VAL A 260 18.53 -2.68 15.05
N ASN A 261 19.38 -1.96 14.32
CA ASN A 261 19.01 -1.25 13.09
C ASN A 261 18.53 -2.25 12.03
N VAL A 262 17.23 -2.46 11.95
CA VAL A 262 16.60 -3.27 10.90
C VAL A 262 16.37 -2.36 9.69
N SER A 263 17.33 -2.39 8.76
CA SER A 263 17.25 -1.71 7.46
C SER A 263 16.03 -2.20 6.65
N VAL A 264 15.55 -1.42 5.67
CA VAL A 264 14.57 -1.84 4.62
C VAL A 264 14.86 -3.26 4.12
N ALA A 265 16.15 -3.61 3.99
CA ALA A 265 16.62 -4.91 3.52
C ALA A 265 16.24 -6.09 4.44
N ASN A 266 15.75 -5.82 5.66
CA ASN A 266 15.23 -6.80 6.60
C ASN A 266 13.70 -6.95 6.57
N CYS A 267 12.99 -6.11 5.81
CA CYS A 267 11.55 -6.23 5.56
C CYS A 267 11.25 -6.98 4.25
N THR A 268 12.26 -7.62 3.66
CA THR A 268 12.07 -8.50 2.52
C THR A 268 11.26 -9.73 2.93
N ILE A 269 10.47 -10.26 1.99
CA ILE A 269 9.67 -11.47 2.19
C ILE A 269 10.53 -12.61 2.78
N ASN A 270 11.75 -12.77 2.28
CA ASN A 270 12.70 -13.80 2.71
C ASN A 270 13.15 -13.68 4.18
N LYS A 271 12.91 -12.55 4.86
CA LYS A 271 13.25 -12.35 6.27
C LYS A 271 12.01 -12.29 7.15
N ILE A 272 10.96 -11.60 6.71
CA ILE A 272 9.73 -11.47 7.50
C ILE A 272 8.96 -12.79 7.56
N VAL A 273 8.93 -13.59 6.49
CA VAL A 273 8.21 -14.87 6.47
C VAL A 273 8.82 -15.87 7.45
N PRO A 274 10.13 -16.19 7.41
CA PRO A 274 10.73 -17.05 8.42
C PRO A 274 10.51 -16.51 9.82
N ARG A 275 10.65 -15.19 10.02
CA ARG A 275 10.42 -14.59 11.33
C ARG A 275 9.00 -14.78 11.86
N ILE A 276 7.98 -14.60 11.03
CA ILE A 276 6.58 -14.84 11.44
C ILE A 276 6.37 -16.35 11.68
N ARG A 277 6.94 -17.22 10.84
CA ARG A 277 6.83 -18.67 11.04
C ARG A 277 7.54 -19.11 12.32
N ASP A 278 8.77 -18.69 12.56
CA ASP A 278 9.58 -19.15 13.69
C ASP A 278 9.16 -18.48 15.00
N GLU A 279 8.97 -17.16 14.99
CA GLU A 279 8.68 -16.42 16.21
C GLU A 279 7.18 -16.36 16.55
N ALA A 280 6.30 -16.56 15.57
CA ALA A 280 4.87 -16.36 15.74
C ALA A 280 4.03 -17.57 15.28
N ASN A 281 4.61 -18.78 15.11
CA ASN A 281 3.85 -19.93 14.64
C ASN A 281 2.61 -20.19 15.50
N GLU A 282 2.79 -20.12 16.81
CA GLU A 282 1.78 -20.44 17.82
C GLU A 282 0.82 -19.27 18.03
N GLU A 283 1.18 -18.07 17.55
CA GLU A 283 0.36 -16.88 17.71
C GLU A 283 -0.81 -16.92 16.74
N GLN A 284 -2.02 -16.89 17.31
CA GLN A 284 -3.25 -16.83 16.55
C GLN A 284 -3.33 -15.52 15.75
N PHE A 285 -2.87 -14.41 16.31
CA PHE A 285 -2.98 -13.09 15.70
C PHE A 285 -1.61 -12.45 15.49
N VAL A 286 -1.30 -12.16 14.24
CA VAL A 286 -0.10 -11.42 13.86
C VAL A 286 -0.53 -10.10 13.24
N MET A 287 -0.08 -8.99 13.82
CA MET A 287 -0.32 -7.66 13.27
C MET A 287 0.88 -7.22 12.44
N VAL A 288 0.63 -6.72 11.23
CA VAL A 288 1.68 -6.14 10.39
C VAL A 288 1.31 -4.72 10.01
N SER A 289 2.13 -3.77 10.44
CA SER A 289 1.92 -2.35 10.18
C SER A 289 3.12 -1.72 9.49
N LEU A 290 2.83 -0.87 8.50
CA LEU A 290 3.79 0.04 7.89
C LEU A 290 3.81 1.35 8.67
N VAL A 291 4.73 1.45 9.62
CA VAL A 291 5.00 2.71 10.32
C VAL A 291 5.77 3.61 9.37
N ARG A 292 5.32 4.86 9.25
CA ARG A 292 5.93 5.88 8.37
C ARG A 292 5.97 5.39 6.92
N ARG A 293 4.80 5.50 6.27
CA ARG A 293 4.55 5.10 4.88
C ARG A 293 5.21 6.04 3.89
N GLU A 294 6.52 6.16 3.98
CA GLU A 294 7.31 6.82 2.96
C GLU A 294 7.05 6.11 1.64
N ARG A 295 6.71 6.88 0.61
CA ARG A 295 6.37 6.36 -0.73
C ARG A 295 7.46 5.40 -1.25
N VAL A 296 8.71 5.65 -0.87
CA VAL A 296 9.87 4.80 -1.18
C VAL A 296 9.71 3.39 -0.61
N LEU A 297 9.34 3.25 0.66
CA LEU A 297 9.15 1.95 1.30
C LEU A 297 8.00 1.16 0.65
N LEU A 298 6.88 1.83 0.36
CA LEU A 298 5.75 1.21 -0.33
C LEU A 298 6.16 0.67 -1.71
N ASN A 299 6.91 1.46 -2.46
CA ASN A 299 7.42 1.04 -3.77
C ASN A 299 8.39 -0.14 -3.63
N GLN A 300 9.25 -0.15 -2.61
CA GLN A 300 10.16 -1.26 -2.34
C GLN A 300 9.42 -2.55 -1.99
N LEU A 301 8.39 -2.50 -1.15
CA LEU A 301 7.57 -3.68 -0.84
C LEU A 301 6.87 -4.24 -2.07
N ASN A 302 6.36 -3.36 -2.93
CA ASN A 302 5.76 -3.77 -4.20
C ASN A 302 6.79 -4.39 -5.15
N LEU A 303 8.00 -3.83 -5.23
CA LEU A 303 9.10 -4.41 -6.00
C LEU A 303 9.51 -5.77 -5.45
N PHE A 304 9.55 -5.96 -4.13
CA PHE A 304 9.87 -7.26 -3.52
C PHE A 304 8.78 -8.29 -3.76
N MET A 305 7.51 -7.89 -3.70
CA MET A 305 6.39 -8.75 -4.08
C MET A 305 6.51 -9.16 -5.55
N GLN A 306 6.77 -8.21 -6.45
CA GLN A 306 6.97 -8.50 -7.87
C GLN A 306 8.14 -9.48 -8.06
N GLN A 307 9.31 -9.17 -7.51
CA GLN A 307 10.50 -10.02 -7.63
C GLN A 307 10.22 -11.45 -7.14
N PHE A 308 9.64 -11.61 -5.94
CA PHE A 308 9.30 -12.93 -5.43
C PHE A 308 8.30 -13.66 -6.32
N SER A 309 7.25 -12.96 -6.75
CA SER A 309 6.17 -13.55 -7.53
C SER A 309 6.68 -13.97 -8.90
N TYR A 310 7.41 -13.12 -9.63
CA TYR A 310 7.97 -13.48 -10.94
C TYR A 310 9.01 -14.59 -10.84
N ASP A 311 9.88 -14.57 -9.83
CA ASP A 311 10.96 -15.55 -9.69
C ASP A 311 10.44 -16.97 -9.37
N LYS A 312 9.29 -17.08 -8.69
CA LYS A 312 8.81 -18.37 -8.14
C LYS A 312 7.44 -18.81 -8.61
N GLU A 313 6.51 -17.87 -8.77
CA GLU A 313 5.07 -18.15 -8.88
C GLU A 313 4.45 -17.64 -10.19
N MET A 314 5.18 -16.82 -10.97
CA MET A 314 4.76 -16.15 -12.21
C MET A 314 5.90 -16.13 -13.23
N PRO A 315 6.34 -17.29 -13.75
CA PRO A 315 7.55 -17.39 -14.58
C PRO A 315 7.42 -16.69 -15.95
N GLU A 316 6.21 -16.42 -16.42
CA GLU A 316 5.95 -15.73 -17.68
C GLU A 316 6.06 -14.21 -17.50
N ILE A 317 7.29 -13.69 -17.70
CA ILE A 317 7.57 -12.26 -17.69
C ILE A 317 6.66 -11.57 -18.73
N GLY A 318 5.85 -10.61 -18.27
CA GLY A 318 5.01 -9.78 -19.12
C GLY A 318 3.54 -10.17 -19.19
N GLN A 319 3.14 -11.34 -18.67
CA GLN A 319 1.72 -11.74 -18.64
C GLN A 319 0.88 -10.84 -17.73
N TRP A 320 1.50 -10.23 -16.70
CA TRP A 320 0.81 -9.33 -15.78
C TRP A 320 1.63 -8.07 -15.56
N GLY A 321 1.11 -6.91 -15.95
CA GLY A 321 1.59 -5.65 -15.43
C GLY A 321 1.16 -5.47 -13.96
N TYR A 322 1.99 -4.87 -13.12
CA TYR A 322 1.61 -4.60 -11.72
C TYR A 322 0.28 -3.85 -11.60
N ALA A 323 0.02 -2.90 -12.50
CA ALA A 323 -1.22 -2.15 -12.51
C ALA A 323 -2.45 -3.02 -12.84
N GLU A 324 -2.31 -3.96 -13.78
CA GLU A 324 -3.37 -4.87 -14.18
C GLU A 324 -3.67 -5.88 -13.07
N MET A 325 -2.62 -6.52 -12.53
CA MET A 325 -2.74 -7.43 -11.41
C MET A 325 -3.34 -6.74 -10.18
N PHE A 326 -2.91 -5.50 -9.88
CA PHE A 326 -3.50 -4.72 -8.80
C PHE A 326 -4.98 -4.43 -9.05
N GLY A 327 -5.37 -4.12 -10.28
CA GLY A 327 -6.76 -3.89 -10.66
C GLY A 327 -7.64 -5.14 -10.47
N ASP A 328 -7.14 -6.32 -10.86
CA ASP A 328 -7.87 -7.58 -10.64
C ASP A 328 -7.91 -7.99 -9.17
N ILE A 329 -6.83 -7.78 -8.41
CA ILE A 329 -6.84 -7.94 -6.94
C ILE A 329 -7.90 -7.05 -6.31
N PHE A 330 -7.94 -5.78 -6.71
CA PHE A 330 -8.88 -4.81 -6.15
C PHE A 330 -10.33 -5.25 -6.39
N ARG A 331 -10.66 -5.70 -7.60
CA ARG A 331 -11.98 -6.24 -7.92
C ARG A 331 -12.33 -7.44 -7.06
N VAL A 332 -11.45 -8.43 -6.98
CA VAL A 332 -11.68 -9.64 -6.16
C VAL A 332 -11.88 -9.34 -4.68
N MET A 333 -11.34 -8.22 -4.18
CA MET A 333 -11.45 -7.85 -2.78
C MET A 333 -12.57 -6.84 -2.46
N PHE A 334 -12.97 -5.98 -3.41
CA PHE A 334 -13.77 -4.79 -3.08
C PHE A 334 -14.89 -4.44 -4.07
N GLU A 335 -14.98 -5.05 -5.27
CA GLU A 335 -15.98 -4.68 -6.30
C GLU A 335 -16.89 -5.85 -6.71
#